data_AF-A0A2N2Z0A1-F1
#
_entry.id   AF-A0A2N2Z0A1-F1
#
_cell.length_a   1.000
_cell.length_b   1.000
_cell.length_c   1.000
_cell.angle_alpha   90.00
_cell.angle_beta   90.00
_cell.angle_gamma   90.00
#
_symmetry.space_group_name_H-M   'P 1'
#
loop_
_entity.id
_entity.type
_entity.pdbx_description
1 polymer ?
#
loop_
_entity_poly.entity_id
_entity_poly.type
_entity_poly.pdbx_seq_one_letter_code
_entity_poly.pdbx_strand_id
1 'polypeptide(L)'
;MVSLCPSYSQTVKAMTFNIRLDTPVDEENMWDYRKVELLKLIDFYSPDFLGLQEVLHNQLVYINSGLNNYSYIGVGREDGNEKGEYSPIFYNSLRFELINHHTF
;
A
#
# COMPACT_ATOMS: atom_id res chain seq x y z
N MET A 1 -36.71 19.57 24.81
CA MET A 1 -36.59 18.29 24.07
C MET A 1 -35.10 18.11 23.78
N VAL A 2 -34.41 17.18 24.45
CA VAL A 2 -32.97 16.95 24.21
C VAL A 2 -32.87 15.99 23.03
N SER A 3 -32.30 16.45 21.91
CA SER A 3 -32.01 15.59 20.77
C SER A 3 -30.70 14.86 21.04
N LEU A 4 -30.77 13.53 21.14
CA LEU A 4 -29.60 12.67 21.21
C LEU A 4 -29.07 12.49 19.78
N CYS A 5 -27.90 13.04 19.50
CA CYS A 5 -27.19 12.78 18.25
C CYS A 5 -26.37 11.50 18.42
N PRO A 6 -26.65 10.42 17.67
CA PRO A 6 -25.82 9.22 17.74
C PRO A 6 -24.42 9.51 17.22
N SER A 7 -23.40 9.06 17.95
CA SER A 7 -22.01 9.03 17.48
C SER A 7 -21.74 7.64 16.92
N TYR A 8 -21.39 7.57 15.64
CA TYR A 8 -20.93 6.35 15.00
C TYR A 8 -19.41 6.33 15.03
N SER A 9 -18.83 5.43 15.81
CA SER A 9 -17.39 5.16 15.78
C SER A 9 -17.04 4.45 14.48
N GLN A 10 -15.97 4.89 13.82
CA GLN A 10 -15.41 4.22 12.65
C GLN A 10 -14.13 3.52 13.06
N THR A 11 -14.00 2.23 12.75
CA THR A 11 -12.74 1.50 12.91
C THR A 11 -11.97 1.57 11.59
N VAL A 12 -10.74 2.08 11.66
CA VAL A 12 -9.80 2.14 10.54
C VAL A 12 -8.56 1.36 10.90
N LYS A 13 -8.18 0.39 10.06
CA LYS A 13 -6.92 -0.35 10.19
C LYS A 13 -5.86 0.27 9.28
N ALA A 14 -4.77 0.73 9.86
CA ALA A 14 -3.62 1.23 9.10
C ALA A 14 -2.43 0.29 9.27
N MET A 15 -1.66 0.11 8.20
CA MET A 15 -0.41 -0.62 8.20
C MET A 15 0.67 0.23 7.53
N THR A 16 1.88 0.19 8.07
CA THR A 16 3.09 0.68 7.40
C THR A 16 4.08 -0.47 7.30
N PHE A 17 4.68 -0.66 6.13
CA PHE A 17 5.66 -1.72 5.95
C PHE A 17 6.71 -1.36 4.90
N ASN A 18 7.98 -1.30 5.32
CA ASN A 18 9.09 -1.24 4.38
C ASN A 18 9.33 -2.67 3.86
N ILE A 19 9.14 -2.86 2.56
CA ILE A 19 9.19 -4.20 1.95
C ILE A 19 10.56 -4.55 1.42
N ARG A 20 11.56 -3.66 1.54
CA ARG A 20 12.90 -3.78 0.96
C ARG A 20 12.88 -3.91 -0.58
N LEU A 21 13.65 -3.04 -1.24
CA LEU A 21 13.71 -3.01 -2.70
C LEU A 21 14.13 -4.35 -3.32
N ASP A 22 13.73 -4.56 -4.57
CA ASP A 22 14.22 -5.69 -5.37
C ASP A 22 15.66 -5.44 -5.80
N THR A 23 16.60 -6.15 -5.17
CA THR A 23 18.03 -6.03 -5.46
C THR A 23 18.72 -7.40 -5.39
N PRO A 24 19.62 -7.71 -6.35
CA PRO A 24 20.36 -8.98 -6.34
C PRO A 24 21.34 -9.08 -5.15
N VAL A 25 21.67 -7.97 -4.49
CA VAL A 25 22.53 -7.95 -3.30
C VAL A 25 21.92 -8.70 -2.12
N ASP A 26 20.60 -8.90 -2.11
CA ASP A 26 19.91 -9.54 -0.99
C ASP A 26 19.96 -11.09 -1.05
N GLU A 27 20.55 -11.70 -2.09
CA GLU A 27 20.80 -13.14 -2.24
C GLU A 27 19.59 -14.04 -1.89
N GLU A 28 19.66 -14.86 -0.83
CA GLU A 28 18.56 -15.72 -0.38
C GLU A 28 17.31 -14.95 0.08
N ASN A 29 17.46 -13.66 0.36
CA ASN A 29 16.40 -12.74 0.75
C ASN A 29 15.93 -11.85 -0.41
N MET A 30 16.21 -12.22 -1.66
CA MET A 30 15.71 -11.51 -2.84
C MET A 30 14.18 -11.40 -2.85
N TRP A 31 13.68 -10.33 -3.47
CA TRP A 31 12.24 -10.04 -3.59
C TRP A 31 11.42 -11.21 -4.14
N ASP A 32 11.97 -11.93 -5.13
CA ASP A 32 11.29 -13.06 -5.77
C ASP A 32 10.90 -14.17 -4.79
N TYR A 33 11.65 -14.34 -3.70
CA TYR A 33 11.36 -15.30 -2.64
C TYR A 33 10.42 -14.75 -1.55
N ARG A 34 10.24 -13.44 -1.48
CA ARG A 34 9.45 -12.75 -0.45
C ARG A 34 8.05 -12.32 -0.92
N LYS A 35 7.88 -12.08 -2.21
CA LYS A 35 6.69 -11.43 -2.79
C LYS A 35 5.37 -12.14 -2.50
N VAL A 36 5.36 -13.48 -2.48
CA VAL A 36 4.15 -14.27 -2.19
C VAL A 36 3.75 -14.14 -0.73
N GLU A 37 4.70 -14.21 0.19
CA GLU A 37 4.43 -14.10 1.63
C GLU A 37 4.00 -12.67 2.01
N LEU A 38 4.53 -11.65 1.33
CA LEU A 38 4.05 -10.28 1.50
C LEU A 38 2.55 -10.16 1.21
N LEU A 39 2.07 -10.72 0.09
CA LEU A 39 0.65 -10.66 -0.26
C LEU A 39 -0.23 -11.39 0.77
N LYS A 40 0.21 -12.56 1.24
CA LYS A 40 -0.50 -13.30 2.31
C LYS A 40 -0.57 -12.50 3.61
N LEU A 41 0.51 -11.79 3.96
CA LEU A 41 0.55 -10.94 5.16
C LEU A 41 -0.47 -9.80 5.05
N ILE A 42 -0.51 -9.12 3.90
CA ILE A 42 -1.45 -8.02 3.65
C ILE A 42 -2.89 -8.54 3.68
N ASP A 43 -3.17 -9.68 3.06
CA ASP A 43 -4.50 -10.31 3.07
C ASP A 43 -4.94 -10.69 4.49
N PHE A 44 -4.06 -11.33 5.27
CA PHE A 44 -4.34 -11.74 6.65
C PHE A 44 -4.76 -10.56 7.55
N TYR A 45 -4.04 -9.44 7.48
CA TYR A 45 -4.38 -8.26 8.28
C TYR A 45 -5.49 -7.41 7.64
N SER A 46 -5.65 -7.48 6.31
CA SER A 46 -6.62 -6.72 5.52
C SER A 46 -6.73 -5.24 5.96
N PRO A 47 -5.63 -4.46 5.91
CA PRO A 47 -5.65 -3.07 6.36
C PRO A 47 -6.56 -2.21 5.48
N ASP A 48 -7.15 -1.16 6.03
CA ASP A 48 -7.90 -0.18 5.23
C ASP A 48 -6.98 0.75 4.44
N PHE A 49 -5.83 1.07 5.04
CA PHE A 49 -4.76 1.83 4.44
C PHE A 49 -3.42 1.13 4.68
N LEU A 50 -2.62 1.01 3.63
CA LEU A 50 -1.30 0.37 3.65
C LEU A 50 -0.28 1.30 3.00
N GLY A 51 0.63 1.83 3.81
CA GLY A 51 1.80 2.57 3.33
C GLY A 51 2.97 1.61 3.14
N LEU A 52 3.57 1.60 1.95
CA LEU A 52 4.79 0.83 1.67
C LEU A 52 5.99 1.76 1.43
N GLN A 53 7.20 1.24 1.66
CA GLN A 53 8.47 1.93 1.41
C GLN A 53 9.46 1.01 0.66
N GLU A 54 10.46 1.62 0.01
CA GLU A 54 11.45 0.96 -0.85
C GLU A 54 10.84 0.16 -2.02
N VAL A 55 9.67 0.56 -2.51
CA VAL A 55 8.97 -0.20 -3.56
C VAL A 55 9.49 0.21 -4.93
N LEU A 56 10.11 -0.69 -5.70
CA LEU A 56 10.42 -0.46 -7.11
C LEU A 56 9.19 -0.70 -8.00
N HIS A 57 9.20 -0.16 -9.23
CA HIS A 57 8.06 -0.26 -10.15
C HIS A 57 7.59 -1.70 -10.39
N ASN A 58 8.52 -2.65 -10.56
CA ASN A 58 8.18 -4.07 -10.75
C ASN A 58 7.50 -4.68 -9.50
N GLN A 59 7.93 -4.28 -8.29
CA GLN A 59 7.30 -4.71 -7.04
C GLN A 59 5.90 -4.10 -6.91
N LEU A 60 5.74 -2.82 -7.26
CA LEU A 60 4.45 -2.13 -7.27
C LEU A 60 3.44 -2.81 -8.19
N VAL A 61 3.84 -3.12 -9.43
CA VAL A 61 2.99 -3.83 -10.41
C VAL A 61 2.56 -5.19 -9.88
N TYR A 62 3.50 -5.95 -9.29
CA TYR A 62 3.18 -7.26 -8.70
C TYR A 62 2.18 -7.12 -7.55
N ILE A 63 2.43 -6.22 -6.59
CA ILE A 63 1.57 -6.02 -5.43
C ILE A 63 0.16 -5.57 -5.88
N ASN A 64 0.08 -4.60 -6.78
CA ASN A 64 -1.19 -4.11 -7.31
C ASN A 64 -1.98 -5.21 -8.04
N SER A 65 -1.30 -6.13 -8.73
CA SER A 65 -1.97 -7.27 -9.37
C SER A 65 -2.52 -8.30 -8.38
N GLY A 66 -1.98 -8.35 -7.15
CA GLY A 66 -2.37 -9.30 -6.12
C GLY A 66 -3.39 -8.77 -5.10
N LEU A 67 -3.46 -7.45 -4.92
CA LEU A 67 -4.37 -6.80 -3.97
C LEU A 67 -5.69 -6.41 -4.61
N ASN A 68 -6.59 -7.40 -4.76
CA ASN A 68 -7.97 -7.15 -5.17
C ASN A 68 -8.66 -6.19 -4.19
N ASN A 69 -9.49 -5.28 -4.69
CA ASN A 69 -10.24 -4.29 -3.90
C ASN A 69 -9.39 -3.20 -3.24
N TYR A 70 -8.13 -3.07 -3.63
CA TYR A 70 -7.32 -1.91 -3.28
C TYR A 70 -7.10 -1.02 -4.50
N SER A 71 -6.88 0.25 -4.24
CA SER A 71 -6.30 1.20 -5.18
C SER A 71 -5.15 1.90 -4.49
N TYR A 72 -4.27 2.56 -5.24
CA TYR A 72 -3.12 3.23 -4.65
C TYR A 72 -2.87 4.61 -5.24
N ILE A 73 -2.16 5.43 -4.47
CA ILE A 73 -1.52 6.66 -4.91
C ILE A 73 -0.01 6.57 -4.67
N GLY A 74 0.76 7.33 -5.44
CA GLY A 74 2.21 7.41 -5.32
C GLY A 74 2.92 7.16 -6.64
N VAL A 75 4.04 7.83 -6.83
CA VAL A 75 4.87 7.80 -8.04
C VAL A 75 6.33 7.54 -7.66
N GLY A 76 7.14 7.15 -8.64
CA GLY A 76 8.59 7.00 -8.47
C GLY A 76 9.24 8.33 -8.09
N ARG A 77 10.10 8.32 -7.06
CA ARG A 77 10.67 9.54 -6.48
C ARG A 77 11.65 10.30 -7.38
N GLU A 78 12.15 9.69 -8.45
CA GLU A 78 13.20 10.29 -9.29
C GLU A 78 12.63 11.11 -10.44
N ASP A 79 11.49 10.72 -11.00
CA ASP A 79 10.90 11.38 -12.18
C ASP A 79 9.43 11.76 -12.01
N GLY A 80 8.82 11.48 -10.84
CA GLY A 80 7.38 11.70 -10.65
C GLY A 80 6.50 10.74 -11.43
N ASN A 81 7.06 9.63 -11.92
CA ASN A 81 6.34 8.63 -12.69
C ASN A 81 6.76 7.21 -12.26
N GLU A 82 7.76 6.62 -12.91
CA GLU A 82 8.14 5.21 -12.71
C GLU A 82 9.56 4.99 -12.22
N LYS A 83 10.40 6.02 -12.17
CA LYS A 83 11.81 5.88 -11.79
C LYS A 83 12.03 6.06 -10.30
N GLY A 84 12.93 5.22 -9.79
CA GLY A 84 13.29 5.17 -8.38
C GLY A 84 12.25 4.45 -7.53
N GLU A 85 12.50 4.49 -6.21
CA GLU A 85 11.59 3.94 -5.21
C GLU A 85 10.30 4.77 -5.13
N TYR A 86 9.20 4.07 -4.90
CA TYR A 86 7.90 4.61 -4.56
C TYR A 86 7.72 4.61 -3.04
N SER A 87 6.82 5.48 -2.57
CA SER A 87 6.21 5.41 -1.24
C SER A 87 4.68 5.31 -1.41
N PRO A 88 4.17 4.19 -1.95
CA PRO A 88 2.77 4.13 -2.32
C PRO A 88 1.88 3.96 -1.09
N ILE A 89 0.70 4.56 -1.15
CA ILE A 89 -0.37 4.35 -0.18
C ILE A 89 -1.48 3.60 -0.89
N PHE A 90 -1.65 2.33 -0.53
CA PHE A 90 -2.80 1.53 -0.90
C PHE A 90 -3.97 1.82 0.05
N TYR A 91 -5.19 1.82 -0.47
CA TYR A 91 -6.41 1.98 0.30
C TYR A 91 -7.49 1.01 -0.21
N ASN A 92 -8.33 0.51 0.71
CA ASN A 92 -9.46 -0.35 0.38
C ASN A 92 -10.53 0.45 -0.38
N SER A 93 -10.62 0.24 -1.69
CA SER A 93 -11.48 1.02 -2.58
C SER A 93 -12.97 0.67 -2.46
N LEU A 94 -13.32 -0.38 -1.73
CA LEU A 94 -14.71 -0.67 -1.36
C LEU A 94 -15.20 0.17 -0.17
N ARG A 95 -14.27 0.69 0.64
CA ARG A 95 -14.59 1.46 1.85
C ARG A 95 -14.30 2.95 1.71
N PHE A 96 -13.32 3.32 0.89
CA PHE A 96 -12.84 4.68 0.79
C PHE A 96 -12.80 5.15 -0.66
N GLU A 97 -13.28 6.37 -0.87
CA GLU A 97 -13.18 7.10 -2.13
C GLU A 97 -12.01 8.08 -2.05
N LEU A 98 -11.21 8.15 -3.11
CA LEU A 98 -10.13 9.12 -3.21
C LEU A 98 -10.69 10.48 -3.64
N ILE A 99 -10.75 11.43 -2.71
CA ILE A 99 -11.23 12.79 -2.99
C ILE A 99 -10.13 13.67 -3.60
N ASN A 100 -8.90 13.56 -3.07
CA ASN A 100 -7.75 14.31 -3.55
C ASN A 100 -6.44 13.60 -3.17
N HIS A 101 -5.39 13.81 -3.96
CA HIS A 101 -4.02 13.45 -3.61
C HIS A 101 -3.03 14.45 -4.21
N HIS A 102 -1.85 14.52 -3.61
CA HIS A 102 -0.75 15.32 -4.12
C HIS A 102 0.53 14.51 -4.03
N THR A 103 1.30 14.54 -5.10
CA THR A 103 2.71 14.17 -5.15
C THR A 103 3.49 15.44 -5.47
N PHE A 104 4.76 15.51 -5.06
CA PHE A 104 5.65 16.68 -5.11
C PHE A 104 5.48 17.63 -6.30
#